data_AF-A0A0D0D009-F1
#
_entry.id   AF-A0A0D0D009-F1
#
_cell.length_a   1.000
_cell.length_b   1.000
_cell.length_c   1.000
_cell.angle_alpha   90.00
_cell.angle_beta   90.00
_cell.angle_gamma   90.00
#
_symmetry.space_group_name_H-M   'P 1'
#
loop_
_entity.id
_entity.type
_entity.pdbx_description
1 polymer ?
#
loop_
_entity_poly.entity_id
_entity_poly.type
_entity_poly.pdbx_seq_one_letter_code
_entity_poly.pdbx_strand_id
1 'polypeptide(L)'
;KMMKDWNSLVYAFFQPIPAVEEADGRRSHVFKCCARGCKVTIHRYLDTTDARSTGNMWKHARKCWGEETVKATNAAKNTTEVHEKIVGSILCTGSIAQAFKMQGKGNATYSHRQHTCTETNDCGFQSLMKTRCPEYYIPSTSTISHDVQLVFARTQVRVAKMLKEYNGKLNFTMDAWTC
;
A
#
# COMPACT_ATOMS: atom_id res chain seq x y z
N LYS A 1 7.77 11.01 -36.83
CA LYS A 1 7.71 11.18 -35.35
C LYS A 1 8.11 9.86 -34.71
N MET A 2 9.32 9.79 -34.13
CA MET A 2 9.96 8.54 -33.65
C MET A 2 9.20 7.86 -32.49
N MET A 3 8.33 8.58 -31.78
CA MET A 3 7.46 8.03 -30.75
C MET A 3 6.50 6.93 -31.24
N LYS A 4 6.21 6.85 -32.55
CA LYS A 4 5.38 5.78 -33.12
C LYS A 4 6.01 4.39 -32.98
N ASP A 5 7.32 4.32 -32.84
CA ASP A 5 8.06 3.06 -32.76
C ASP A 5 8.30 2.61 -31.31
N TRP A 6 7.81 3.37 -30.32
CA TRP A 6 8.03 3.10 -28.89
C TRP A 6 6.94 2.21 -28.32
N ASN A 7 6.96 0.93 -28.72
CA ASN A 7 5.94 -0.05 -28.31
C ASN A 7 6.23 -0.73 -26.96
N SER A 8 7.33 -0.37 -26.28
CA SER A 8 7.70 -1.02 -25.02
C SER A 8 6.87 -0.48 -23.85
N LEU A 9 6.31 -1.37 -23.04
CA LEU A 9 5.49 -1.03 -21.86
C LEU A 9 6.25 -0.26 -20.78
N VAL A 10 7.59 -0.34 -20.79
CA VAL A 10 8.45 0.33 -19.81
C VAL A 10 8.31 1.85 -19.83
N TYR A 11 7.93 2.45 -20.97
CA TYR A 11 7.78 3.90 -21.08
C TYR A 11 6.67 4.44 -20.18
N ALA A 12 5.72 3.59 -19.75
CA ALA A 12 4.67 4.00 -18.83
C ALA A 12 5.23 4.48 -17.48
N PHE A 13 6.37 3.95 -17.02
CA PHE A 13 7.00 4.34 -15.74
C PHE A 13 7.75 5.68 -15.79
N PHE A 14 7.81 6.32 -16.95
CA PHE A 14 8.54 7.55 -17.20
C PHE A 14 7.62 8.61 -17.79
N GLN A 15 8.07 9.86 -17.77
CA GLN A 15 7.31 10.96 -18.35
C GLN A 15 7.07 10.70 -19.85
N PRO A 16 5.83 10.91 -20.35
CA PRO A 16 5.45 10.54 -21.72
C PRO A 16 6.16 11.39 -22.78
N ILE A 17 6.56 12.60 -22.42
CA ILE A 17 7.34 13.50 -23.25
C ILE A 17 8.75 13.54 -22.68
N PRO A 18 9.72 12.80 -23.25
CA PRO A 18 11.11 12.91 -22.84
C PRO A 18 11.69 14.23 -23.30
N ALA A 19 12.61 14.77 -22.51
CA ALA A 19 13.41 15.90 -22.95
C ALA A 19 14.40 15.44 -24.04
N VAL A 20 14.73 16.35 -24.96
CA VAL A 20 15.81 16.13 -25.92
C VAL A 20 16.99 16.97 -25.43
N GLU A 21 18.08 16.30 -25.09
CA GLU A 21 19.30 16.96 -24.64
C GLU A 21 20.42 16.66 -25.64
N GLU A 22 21.19 17.69 -25.96
CA GLU A 22 22.37 17.62 -26.81
C GLU A 22 23.57 17.89 -25.90
N ALA A 23 24.30 16.83 -25.55
CA ALA A 23 25.48 16.88 -24.71
C ALA A 23 26.68 16.38 -25.52
N ASP A 24 27.75 17.16 -25.56
CA ASP A 24 28.99 16.84 -26.29
C ASP A 24 28.77 16.49 -27.78
N GLY A 25 27.83 17.17 -28.43
CA GLY A 25 27.48 16.94 -29.85
C GLY A 25 26.67 15.66 -30.09
N ARG A 26 26.24 14.95 -29.04
CA ARG A 26 25.40 13.76 -29.11
C ARG A 26 23.99 14.07 -28.66
N ARG A 27 23.01 13.67 -29.47
CA ARG A 27 21.59 13.82 -29.15
C ARG A 27 21.09 12.64 -28.33
N SER A 28 20.45 12.92 -27.21
CA SER A 28 19.85 11.93 -26.34
C SER A 28 18.42 12.29 -25.96
N HIS A 29 17.61 11.25 -25.76
CA HIS A 29 16.33 11.38 -25.09
C HIS A 29 16.51 11.14 -23.60
N VAL A 30 16.01 12.06 -22.80
CA VAL A 30 16.09 12.00 -21.34
C VAL A 30 14.71 11.66 -20.79
N PHE A 31 14.63 10.46 -20.23
CA PHE A 31 13.42 9.94 -19.60
C PHE A 31 13.51 10.17 -18.09
N LYS A 32 12.58 10.98 -17.55
CA LYS A 32 12.45 11.20 -16.11
C LYS A 32 11.51 10.16 -15.51
N CYS A 33 11.92 9.53 -14.41
CA CYS A 33 11.06 8.58 -13.70
C CYS A 33 9.81 9.29 -13.17
N CYS A 34 8.67 8.61 -13.26
CA CYS A 34 7.43 9.11 -12.70
C CYS A 34 7.29 8.84 -11.20
N ALA A 35 8.06 7.96 -10.56
CA ALA A 35 7.81 7.61 -9.16
C ALA A 35 7.94 8.83 -8.22
N ARG A 36 7.03 8.97 -7.25
CA ARG A 36 7.06 10.06 -6.26
C ARG A 36 8.39 10.05 -5.50
N GLY A 37 9.10 11.17 -5.51
CA GLY A 37 10.39 11.33 -4.85
C GLY A 37 11.60 10.76 -5.59
N CYS A 38 11.40 10.05 -6.72
CA CYS A 38 12.50 9.58 -7.54
C CYS A 38 13.01 10.71 -8.46
N LYS A 39 14.32 10.99 -8.41
CA LYS A 39 14.99 12.00 -9.25
C LYS A 39 15.81 11.39 -10.39
N VAL A 40 15.71 10.08 -10.60
CA VAL A 40 16.51 9.39 -11.61
C VAL A 40 16.06 9.78 -13.00
N THR A 41 17.04 10.18 -13.82
CA THR A 41 16.90 10.40 -15.26
C THR A 41 17.69 9.34 -16.02
N ILE A 42 17.12 8.84 -17.10
CA ILE A 42 17.76 7.85 -17.97
C ILE A 42 17.98 8.49 -19.33
N HIS A 43 19.25 8.55 -19.74
CA HIS A 43 19.64 9.03 -21.06
C HIS A 43 19.61 7.87 -22.06
N ARG A 44 19.00 8.11 -23.22
CA ARG A 44 19.02 7.21 -24.36
C ARG A 44 19.55 7.95 -25.58
N TYR A 45 20.81 7.69 -25.90
CA TYR A 45 21.48 8.30 -27.03
C TYR A 45 20.93 7.77 -28.36
N LEU A 46 20.86 8.65 -29.36
CA LEU A 46 20.29 8.37 -30.68
C LEU A 46 21.33 7.90 -31.71
N ASP A 47 22.61 8.10 -31.43
CA ASP A 47 23.74 7.79 -32.29
C ASP A 47 24.24 6.34 -32.15
N THR A 48 23.79 5.61 -31.13
CA THR A 48 24.24 4.24 -30.85
C THR A 48 23.35 3.18 -31.51
N THR A 49 23.95 2.02 -31.83
CA THR A 49 23.22 0.84 -32.32
C THR A 49 22.15 0.38 -31.33
N ASP A 50 22.37 0.62 -30.04
CA ASP A 50 21.45 0.32 -28.94
C ASP A 50 20.39 1.41 -28.69
N ALA A 51 20.18 2.34 -29.62
CA ALA A 51 19.21 3.44 -29.48
C ALA A 51 17.76 2.96 -29.21
N ARG A 52 17.45 1.67 -29.47
CA ARG A 52 16.17 1.03 -29.18
C ARG A 52 16.13 0.20 -27.89
N SER A 53 17.27 0.01 -27.22
CA SER A 53 17.36 -0.80 -26.00
C SER A 53 16.66 -0.12 -24.82
N THR A 54 15.93 -0.92 -24.04
CA THR A 54 15.17 -0.47 -22.85
C THR A 54 15.62 -1.14 -21.56
N GLY A 55 16.73 -1.90 -21.58
CA GLY A 55 17.17 -2.70 -20.44
C GLY A 55 17.48 -1.87 -19.18
N ASN A 56 18.07 -0.69 -19.34
CA ASN A 56 18.33 0.25 -18.24
C ASN A 56 17.04 0.77 -17.58
N MET A 57 16.03 1.08 -18.40
CA MET A 57 14.70 1.51 -17.95
C MET A 57 14.02 0.41 -17.14
N TRP A 58 14.08 -0.85 -17.59
CA TRP A 58 13.52 -1.99 -16.85
C TRP A 58 14.24 -2.26 -15.53
N LYS A 59 15.57 -2.16 -15.50
CA LYS A 59 16.35 -2.29 -14.26
C LYS A 59 15.94 -1.24 -13.23
N HIS A 60 15.77 0.01 -13.69
CA HIS A 60 15.29 1.08 -12.83
C HIS A 60 13.85 0.85 -12.37
N ALA A 61 12.94 0.51 -13.29
CA ALA A 61 11.53 0.29 -12.99
C ALA A 61 11.34 -0.77 -11.90
N ARG A 62 12.04 -1.91 -11.98
CA ARG A 62 12.01 -2.96 -10.94
C ARG A 62 12.46 -2.47 -9.57
N LYS A 63 13.56 -1.71 -9.53
CA LYS A 63 14.09 -1.16 -8.27
C LYS A 63 13.18 -0.09 -7.67
N CYS A 64 12.54 0.73 -8.52
CA CYS A 64 11.81 1.92 -8.10
C CYS A 64 10.34 1.62 -7.78
N TRP A 65 9.68 0.80 -8.59
CA TRP A 65 8.25 0.51 -8.49
C TRP A 65 7.96 -0.88 -7.88
N GLY A 66 8.98 -1.72 -7.73
CA GLY A 66 8.84 -3.09 -7.23
C GLY A 66 8.56 -4.11 -8.35
N GLU A 67 8.98 -5.34 -8.11
CA GLU A 67 8.92 -6.43 -9.11
C GLU A 67 7.47 -6.76 -9.52
N GLU A 68 6.55 -6.77 -8.56
CA GLU A 68 5.14 -7.14 -8.78
C GLU A 68 4.41 -6.14 -9.69
N THR A 69 4.60 -4.84 -9.47
CA THR A 69 4.00 -3.79 -10.30
C THR A 69 4.53 -3.84 -11.73
N VAL A 70 5.81 -4.14 -11.88
CA VAL A 70 6.49 -4.27 -13.17
C VAL A 70 6.00 -5.50 -13.94
N LYS A 71 5.79 -6.64 -13.26
CA LYS A 71 5.19 -7.85 -13.85
C LYS A 71 3.73 -7.63 -14.25
N ALA A 72 2.92 -7.00 -13.40
CA ALA A 72 1.52 -6.69 -13.71
C ALA A 72 1.41 -5.77 -14.94
N THR A 73 2.34 -4.83 -15.09
CA THR A 73 2.41 -3.95 -16.25
C THR A 73 2.74 -4.71 -17.52
N ASN A 74 3.66 -5.68 -17.48
CA ASN A 74 3.97 -6.54 -18.63
C ASN A 74 2.80 -7.39 -19.12
N ALA A 75 1.84 -7.70 -18.23
CA ALA A 75 0.63 -8.43 -18.61
C ALA A 75 -0.43 -7.53 -19.29
N ALA A 76 -0.24 -6.21 -19.31
CA ALA A 76 -1.17 -5.27 -19.92
C ALA A 76 -0.96 -5.14 -21.43
N LYS A 77 -2.06 -4.87 -22.17
CA LYS A 77 -2.04 -4.84 -23.64
C LYS A 77 -1.54 -3.52 -24.25
N ASN A 78 -1.72 -2.37 -23.56
CA ASN A 78 -1.50 -1.04 -24.14
C ASN A 78 -0.74 -0.09 -23.19
N THR A 79 0.20 0.70 -23.73
CA THR A 79 1.05 1.65 -22.97
C THR A 79 0.26 2.83 -22.38
N THR A 80 -0.70 3.39 -23.11
CA THR A 80 -1.53 4.53 -22.69
C THR A 80 -2.48 4.18 -21.55
N GLU A 81 -3.13 3.02 -21.63
CA GLU A 81 -4.00 2.52 -20.56
C GLU A 81 -3.22 2.26 -19.26
N VAL A 82 -1.99 1.75 -19.34
CA VAL A 82 -1.11 1.54 -18.17
C VAL A 82 -0.76 2.88 -17.52
N HIS A 83 -0.37 3.88 -18.32
CA HIS A 83 0.01 5.19 -17.79
C HIS A 83 -1.14 5.86 -17.02
N GLU A 84 -2.36 5.85 -17.57
CA GLU A 84 -3.51 6.45 -16.89
C GLU A 84 -3.98 5.64 -15.68
N LYS A 85 -4.12 4.32 -15.81
CA LYS A 85 -4.71 3.47 -14.75
C LYS A 85 -3.74 3.19 -13.61
N ILE A 86 -2.48 2.91 -13.91
CA ILE A 86 -1.48 2.46 -12.92
C ILE A 86 -0.65 3.65 -12.46
N VAL A 87 -0.09 4.40 -13.40
CA VAL A 87 0.83 5.49 -13.04
C VAL A 87 0.06 6.71 -12.55
N GLY A 88 -1.08 7.05 -13.15
CA GLY A 88 -1.98 8.09 -12.65
C GLY A 88 -2.54 7.82 -11.24
N SER A 89 -2.90 6.58 -10.92
CA SER A 89 -3.36 6.22 -9.58
C SER A 89 -2.24 6.27 -8.54
N ILE A 90 -1.02 5.83 -8.88
CA ILE A 90 0.12 5.90 -7.97
C ILE A 90 0.66 7.35 -7.83
N LEU A 91 0.61 8.15 -8.90
CA LEU A 91 1.13 9.52 -8.96
C LEU A 91 0.23 10.58 -8.35
N CYS A 92 -1.07 10.56 -8.64
CA CYS A 92 -1.97 11.64 -8.25
C CYS A 92 -2.75 11.31 -6.99
N THR A 93 -3.12 10.05 -6.80
CA THR A 93 -4.08 9.72 -5.77
C THR A 93 -3.92 8.26 -5.39
N GLY A 94 -2.90 7.97 -4.59
CA GLY A 94 -3.07 7.01 -3.51
C GLY A 94 -4.12 7.57 -2.54
N SER A 95 -5.35 7.83 -3.01
CA SER A 95 -6.48 8.04 -2.16
C SER A 95 -6.55 6.77 -1.34
N ILE A 96 -6.47 6.90 -0.03
CA ILE A 96 -6.71 5.83 0.91
C ILE A 96 -7.96 5.04 0.48
N ALA A 97 -8.98 5.70 -0.09
CA ALA A 97 -10.16 5.05 -0.64
C ALA A 97 -9.89 4.00 -1.76
N GLN A 98 -8.82 4.13 -2.54
CA GLN A 98 -8.42 3.14 -3.54
C GLN A 98 -7.70 1.94 -2.91
N ALA A 99 -6.91 2.15 -1.84
CA ALA A 99 -6.32 1.07 -1.05
C ALA A 99 -7.37 0.29 -0.25
N PHE A 100 -8.41 0.98 0.22
CA PHE A 100 -9.56 0.41 0.95
C PHE A 100 -10.74 0.08 0.04
N LYS A 101 -10.60 0.16 -1.29
CA LYS A 101 -11.66 -0.22 -2.23
C LYS A 101 -11.84 -1.73 -2.12
N MET A 102 -12.90 -2.17 -1.45
CA MET A 102 -13.20 -3.59 -1.31
C MET A 102 -13.33 -4.22 -2.70
N GLN A 103 -12.48 -5.19 -3.01
CA GLN A 103 -12.69 -6.07 -4.16
C GLN A 103 -13.80 -7.07 -3.81
N GLY A 104 -15.04 -6.73 -4.16
CA GLY A 104 -16.19 -7.64 -4.03
C GLY A 104 -17.51 -6.95 -3.70
N LYS A 105 -18.60 -7.72 -3.75
CA LYS A 105 -19.99 -7.29 -3.44
C LYS A 105 -20.31 -7.29 -1.93
N GLY A 106 -19.28 -7.20 -1.07
CA GLY A 106 -19.45 -7.24 0.38
C GLY A 106 -19.78 -5.87 0.97
N ASN A 107 -20.67 -5.84 1.96
CA ASN A 107 -20.88 -4.63 2.77
C ASN A 107 -19.65 -4.38 3.65
N ALA A 108 -19.36 -3.12 3.95
CA ALA A 108 -18.31 -2.77 4.90
C ALA A 108 -18.67 -3.36 6.28
N THR A 109 -17.89 -4.34 6.73
CA THR A 109 -18.05 -4.93 8.06
C THR A 109 -17.20 -4.15 9.05
N TYR A 110 -17.84 -3.58 10.07
CA TYR A 110 -17.13 -2.96 11.18
C TYR A 110 -16.73 -4.04 12.19
N SER A 111 -15.48 -4.00 12.62
CA SER A 111 -15.04 -4.83 13.74
C SER A 111 -15.63 -4.28 15.04
N HIS A 112 -16.31 -5.13 15.82
CA HIS A 112 -16.70 -4.81 17.20
C HIS A 112 -15.58 -5.05 18.22
N ARG A 113 -14.39 -5.42 17.75
CA ARG A 113 -13.25 -5.69 18.63
C ARG A 113 -12.75 -4.37 19.21
N GLN A 114 -12.61 -4.31 20.54
CA GLN A 114 -12.01 -3.15 21.20
C GLN A 114 -10.57 -2.94 20.73
N HIS A 115 -10.16 -1.68 20.65
CA HIS A 115 -8.78 -1.30 20.37
C HIS A 115 -7.85 -1.84 21.46
N THR A 116 -6.66 -2.24 21.04
CA THR A 116 -5.60 -2.63 21.97
C THR A 116 -4.80 -1.41 22.42
N CYS A 117 -4.17 -1.54 23.59
CA CYS A 117 -3.24 -0.55 24.13
C CYS A 117 -2.10 -0.25 23.15
N THR A 118 -1.59 -1.30 22.48
CA THR A 118 -0.52 -1.20 21.47
C THR A 118 -0.97 -0.44 20.22
N GLU A 119 -2.15 -0.73 19.67
CA GLU A 119 -2.68 -0.02 18.50
C GLU A 119 -2.86 1.46 18.80
N THR A 120 -3.29 1.79 20.01
CA THR A 120 -3.63 3.18 20.38
C THR A 120 -2.40 4.06 20.58
N ASN A 121 -1.24 3.47 20.89
CA ASN A 121 0.05 4.17 20.92
C ASN A 121 0.71 4.28 19.54
N ASP A 122 0.25 3.55 18.53
CA ASP A 122 0.84 3.58 17.20
C ASP A 122 0.48 4.87 16.45
N CYS A 123 1.50 5.59 16.00
CA CYS A 123 1.31 6.87 15.31
C CYS A 123 0.59 6.70 13.96
N GLY A 124 0.81 5.57 13.27
CA GLY A 124 0.15 5.23 12.02
C GLY A 124 -1.34 4.98 12.24
N PHE A 125 -1.69 4.20 13.26
CA PHE A 125 -3.05 3.92 13.66
C PHE A 125 -3.81 5.18 14.05
N GLN A 126 -3.23 6.03 14.90
CA GLN A 126 -3.87 7.31 15.28
C GLN A 126 -4.13 8.20 14.08
N SER A 127 -3.15 8.31 13.17
CA SER A 127 -3.28 9.09 11.94
C SER A 127 -4.41 8.54 11.07
N LEU A 128 -4.47 7.22 10.90
CA LEU A 128 -5.49 6.53 10.12
C LEU A 128 -6.90 6.76 10.68
N MET A 129 -7.09 6.60 11.99
CA MET A 129 -8.39 6.79 12.63
C MET A 129 -8.88 8.24 12.54
N LYS A 130 -7.96 9.22 12.58
CA LYS A 130 -8.28 10.65 12.46
C LYS A 130 -8.37 11.18 11.03
N THR A 131 -7.97 10.40 10.02
CA THR A 131 -7.87 10.89 8.63
C THR A 131 -9.22 11.36 8.07
N ARG A 132 -10.32 10.70 8.44
CA ARG A 132 -11.68 11.04 7.96
C ARG A 132 -12.49 11.85 8.97
N CYS A 133 -12.15 11.74 10.25
CA CYS A 133 -12.83 12.42 11.34
C CYS A 133 -11.78 12.94 12.33
N PRO A 134 -11.27 14.17 12.14
CA PRO A 134 -10.24 14.74 13.01
C PRO A 134 -10.69 14.86 14.48
N GLU A 135 -12.00 15.03 14.69
CA GLU A 135 -12.64 15.12 16.00
C GLU A 135 -12.87 13.76 16.66
N TYR A 136 -12.57 12.66 15.98
CA TYR A 136 -12.73 11.32 16.54
C TYR A 136 -11.84 11.14 17.77
N TYR A 137 -12.49 10.95 18.92
CA TYR A 137 -11.82 10.70 20.19
C TYR A 137 -11.22 9.30 20.20
N ILE A 138 -9.89 9.23 20.31
CA ILE A 138 -9.15 7.99 20.54
C ILE A 138 -8.86 7.94 22.05
N PRO A 139 -9.36 6.92 22.78
CA PRO A 139 -9.13 6.81 24.21
C PRO A 139 -7.63 6.69 24.53
N SER A 140 -7.21 7.10 25.72
CA SER A 140 -5.83 6.85 26.14
C SER A 140 -5.59 5.35 26.37
N THR A 141 -4.33 4.94 26.32
CA THR A 141 -3.94 3.56 26.66
C THR A 141 -4.33 3.15 28.06
N SER A 142 -4.24 4.06 29.03
CA SER A 142 -4.74 3.84 30.38
C SER A 142 -6.24 3.60 30.39
N THR A 143 -7.02 4.41 29.64
CA THR A 143 -8.48 4.23 29.52
C THR A 143 -8.83 2.86 28.95
N ILE A 144 -8.18 2.44 27.87
CA ILE A 144 -8.38 1.12 27.25
C ILE A 144 -8.03 0.01 28.24
N SER A 145 -6.92 0.14 28.96
CA SER A 145 -6.52 -0.85 29.97
C SER A 145 -7.57 -1.00 31.06
N HIS A 146 -8.09 0.11 31.59
CA HIS A 146 -9.15 0.10 32.59
C HIS A 146 -10.45 -0.53 32.07
N ASP A 147 -10.87 -0.18 30.85
CA ASP A 147 -12.07 -0.72 30.25
C ASP A 147 -11.95 -2.24 30.01
N VAL A 148 -10.80 -2.70 29.49
CA VAL A 148 -10.53 -4.14 29.29
C VAL A 148 -10.54 -4.89 30.62
N GLN A 149 -9.90 -4.36 31.66
CA GLN A 149 -9.93 -4.95 33.00
C GLN A 149 -11.36 -5.04 33.55
N LEU A 150 -12.15 -3.99 33.37
CA LEU A 150 -13.54 -3.94 33.81
C LEU A 150 -14.42 -4.97 33.07
N VAL A 151 -14.25 -5.09 31.75
CA VAL A 151 -14.93 -6.11 30.94
C VAL A 151 -14.54 -7.50 31.42
N PHE A 152 -13.26 -7.75 31.69
CA PHE A 152 -12.79 -9.04 32.18
C PHE A 152 -13.39 -9.38 33.56
N ALA A 153 -13.37 -8.44 34.50
CA ALA A 153 -13.96 -8.62 35.83
C ALA A 153 -15.46 -8.93 35.76
N ARG A 154 -16.21 -8.17 34.96
CA ARG A 154 -17.65 -8.41 34.75
C ARG A 154 -17.92 -9.78 34.10
N THR A 155 -17.11 -10.14 33.12
CA THR A 155 -17.23 -11.43 32.42
C THR A 155 -16.93 -12.58 33.37
N GLN A 156 -15.90 -12.47 34.20
CA GLN A 156 -15.56 -13.47 35.21
C GLN A 156 -16.70 -13.68 36.20
N VAL A 157 -17.35 -12.61 36.69
CA VAL A 157 -18.53 -12.72 37.57
C VAL A 157 -19.67 -13.45 36.89
N ARG A 158 -19.95 -13.12 35.61
CA ARG A 158 -21.02 -13.76 34.83
C ARG A 158 -20.74 -15.24 34.59
N VAL A 159 -19.52 -15.57 34.18
CA VAL A 159 -19.10 -16.97 33.97
C VAL A 159 -19.14 -17.73 35.28
N ALA A 160 -18.66 -17.16 36.38
CA ALA A 160 -18.73 -17.78 37.71
C ALA A 160 -20.18 -18.09 38.12
N LYS A 161 -21.13 -17.18 37.84
CA LYS A 161 -22.56 -17.44 38.06
C LYS A 161 -23.04 -18.63 37.21
N MET A 162 -22.74 -18.63 35.92
CA MET A 162 -23.13 -19.71 35.00
C MET A 162 -22.56 -21.07 35.42
N LEU A 163 -21.32 -21.10 35.92
CA LEU A 163 -20.67 -22.31 36.40
C LEU A 163 -21.30 -22.82 37.70
N LYS A 164 -21.71 -21.93 38.62
CA LYS A 164 -22.39 -22.30 39.87
C LYS A 164 -23.79 -22.86 39.65
N GLU A 165 -24.51 -22.34 38.65
CA GLU A 165 -25.89 -22.76 38.32
C GLU A 165 -25.93 -24.04 37.45
N TYR A 166 -24.77 -24.53 36.99
CA TYR A 166 -24.70 -25.66 36.07
C TYR A 166 -24.80 -27.00 36.82
N ASN A 167 -25.89 -27.74 36.59
CA ASN A 167 -26.17 -29.04 37.24
C ASN A 167 -25.49 -30.25 36.57
N GLY A 168 -24.67 -30.04 35.53
CA GLY A 168 -24.01 -31.10 34.77
C GLY A 168 -22.55 -31.33 35.16
N LYS A 169 -21.93 -32.36 34.58
CA LYS A 169 -20.47 -32.60 34.68
C LYS A 169 -19.73 -31.64 33.74
N LEU A 170 -18.67 -31.02 34.24
CA LEU A 170 -17.88 -30.04 33.49
C LEU A 170 -16.46 -30.60 33.28
N ASN A 171 -16.01 -30.63 32.02
CA ASN A 171 -14.64 -31.02 31.70
C ASN A 171 -13.78 -29.76 31.69
N PHE A 172 -12.69 -29.76 32.46
CA PHE A 172 -11.75 -28.65 32.55
C PHE A 172 -10.38 -29.09 32.03
N THR A 173 -9.84 -28.33 31.08
CA THR A 173 -8.49 -28.48 30.56
C THR A 173 -7.69 -27.24 30.92
N MET A 174 -6.58 -27.42 31.64
CA MET A 174 -5.66 -26.35 31.98
C MET A 174 -4.47 -26.43 31.04
N ASP A 175 -4.15 -25.31 30.39
CA ASP A 175 -2.89 -25.14 29.68
C ASP A 175 -2.01 -24.21 30.52
N ALA A 176 -0.77 -24.63 30.76
CA ALA A 176 0.16 -23.95 31.64
C ALA A 176 1.52 -23.83 30.93
N TRP A 177 1.87 -22.60 30.57
CA TRP A 177 3.17 -22.23 30.01
C TRP A 177 3.87 -21.24 30.95
N THR A 178 5.20 -21.31 31.01
CA THR A 178 6.03 -20.35 31.72
C THR A 178 6.32 -19.15 30.83
N CYS A 179 6.36 -17.96 31.44
CA CYS A 179 6.76 -16.72 30.79
C CYS A 179 8.27 -16.49 30.93
#